data_AF-A0A7U9X828-F1
#
_entry.id   AF-A0A7U9X828-F1
#
_cell.length_a   1.000
_cell.length_b   1.000
_cell.length_c   1.000
_cell.angle_alpha   90.00
_cell.angle_beta   90.00
_cell.angle_gamma   90.00
#
_symmetry.space_group_name_H-M   'P 1'
#
loop_
_entity.id
_entity.type
_entity.pdbx_description
1 polymer ?
#
loop_
_entity_poly.entity_id
_entity_poly.type
_entity_poly.pdbx_seq_one_letter_code
_entity_poly.pdbx_strand_id
1 'polypeptide(L)'
;MRKKMKLFIAMVSVGALLGTMPVMAAEQPELPTKVQDIANGSDELYGEGVPIEHGTNPDERFSSGGVDHTHQYIVANALKILSNDKGNSAFNGELNSSILMEATDWPDKLGNETDAGTFAGHFYDPDTGKNWLGQKSPTARTRAESYFQAAVNAYRAGDVQLAMSNLGKGTHYVSDLNEPHHASNLTAVNSNHSAFEKYVDKNRKSYTIAGNSFGSSVYTTALNTSTGDLMYSAAKHAKGLAADAQKESSYDSAGRQSVQHAIQTVTQYMYKFGKEVGIY
;
A
#
# COMPACT_ATOMS: atom_id res chain seq x y z
N MET A 1 80.01 29.50 -38.35
CA MET A 1 79.20 29.83 -37.14
C MET A 1 77.90 29.03 -37.18
N ARG A 2 77.79 27.95 -36.39
CA ARG A 2 76.56 27.13 -36.25
C ARG A 2 76.10 27.20 -34.80
N LYS A 3 74.97 27.86 -34.52
CA LYS A 3 74.31 27.91 -33.20
C LYS A 3 73.60 26.58 -32.97
N LYS A 4 73.98 25.84 -31.92
CA LYS A 4 73.20 24.70 -31.41
C LYS A 4 72.09 25.23 -30.50
N MET A 5 70.85 24.94 -30.87
CA MET A 5 69.63 25.31 -30.14
C MET A 5 69.42 24.30 -29.01
N LYS A 6 69.29 24.78 -27.76
CA LYS A 6 68.93 23.95 -26.60
C LYS A 6 67.40 23.81 -26.56
N LEU A 7 66.92 22.58 -26.60
CA LEU A 7 65.51 22.24 -26.47
C LEU A 7 65.13 22.24 -24.98
N PHE A 8 64.26 23.15 -24.56
CA PHE A 8 63.63 23.14 -23.23
C PHE A 8 62.32 22.35 -23.33
N ILE A 9 62.24 21.24 -22.61
CA ILE A 9 60.99 20.48 -22.44
C ILE A 9 60.26 21.10 -21.25
N ALA A 10 59.14 21.77 -21.50
CA ALA A 10 58.22 22.22 -20.46
C ALA A 10 57.35 21.02 -20.02
N MET A 11 57.50 20.57 -18.78
CA MET A 11 56.52 19.68 -18.15
C MET A 11 55.24 20.48 -17.87
N VAL A 12 54.16 20.15 -18.57
CA VAL A 12 52.81 20.62 -18.22
C VAL A 12 52.24 19.66 -17.20
N SER A 13 52.30 20.05 -15.93
CA SER A 13 51.58 19.38 -14.85
C SER A 13 50.10 19.73 -14.94
N VAL A 14 49.27 18.76 -15.36
CA VAL A 14 47.81 18.85 -15.29
C VAL A 14 47.39 18.63 -13.84
N GLY A 15 47.15 19.72 -13.11
CA GLY A 15 46.55 19.65 -11.78
C GLY A 15 45.06 19.32 -11.91
N ALA A 16 44.65 18.16 -11.42
CA ALA A 16 43.24 17.85 -11.23
C ALA A 16 42.70 18.72 -10.09
N LEU A 17 41.92 19.75 -10.42
CA LEU A 17 41.09 20.44 -9.43
C LEU A 17 39.99 19.49 -8.98
N LEU A 18 40.20 18.82 -7.84
CA LEU A 18 39.12 18.19 -7.08
C LEU A 18 38.34 19.30 -6.37
N GLY A 19 37.41 19.92 -7.09
CA GLY A 19 36.39 20.77 -6.48
C GLY A 19 35.46 19.89 -5.64
N THR A 20 35.57 19.97 -4.31
CA THR A 20 34.57 19.42 -3.40
C THR A 20 33.31 20.27 -3.55
N MET A 21 32.41 19.88 -4.46
CA MET A 21 31.04 20.37 -4.42
C MET A 21 30.43 19.86 -3.11
N PRO A 22 30.00 20.73 -2.18
CA PRO A 22 29.20 20.26 -1.07
C PRO A 22 27.92 19.65 -1.66
N VAL A 23 27.76 18.34 -1.52
CA VAL A 23 26.48 17.68 -1.74
C VAL A 23 25.58 18.21 -0.64
N MET A 24 24.83 19.27 -0.93
CA MET A 24 23.70 19.67 -0.11
C MET A 24 22.76 18.46 -0.12
N ALA A 25 22.61 17.79 1.03
CA ALA A 25 21.56 16.79 1.18
C ALA A 25 20.26 17.50 0.82
N ALA A 26 19.62 17.09 -0.28
CA ALA A 26 18.30 17.60 -0.61
C ALA A 26 17.42 17.38 0.62
N GLU A 27 16.77 18.44 1.11
CA GLU A 27 15.76 18.30 2.16
C GLU A 27 14.79 17.22 1.70
N GLN A 28 14.66 16.17 2.51
CA GLN A 28 13.74 15.09 2.19
C GLN A 28 12.33 15.68 2.25
N PRO A 29 11.51 15.54 1.19
CA PRO A 29 10.21 16.19 1.12
C PRO A 29 9.35 15.79 2.32
N GLU A 30 8.62 16.75 2.88
CA GLU A 30 7.61 16.47 3.90
C GLU A 30 6.43 15.71 3.28
N LEU A 31 5.66 15.00 4.10
CA LEU A 31 4.48 14.29 3.61
C LEU A 31 3.45 15.29 3.05
N PRO A 32 2.90 15.08 1.83
CA PRO A 32 1.98 16.03 1.23
C PRO A 32 0.74 16.31 2.08
N THR A 33 0.28 17.56 2.09
CA THR A 33 -0.91 18.00 2.85
C THR A 33 -2.13 17.14 2.52
N LYS A 34 -2.36 16.83 1.25
CA LYS A 34 -3.48 16.00 0.82
C LYS A 34 -3.43 14.59 1.41
N VAL A 35 -2.25 13.97 1.52
CA VAL A 35 -2.10 12.68 2.21
C VAL A 35 -2.43 12.84 3.70
N GLN A 36 -1.98 13.92 4.34
CA GLN A 36 -2.31 14.19 5.74
C GLN A 36 -3.82 14.38 5.96
N ASP A 37 -4.49 15.10 5.06
CA ASP A 37 -5.93 15.33 5.12
C ASP A 37 -6.72 14.04 4.94
N ILE A 38 -6.33 13.19 3.98
CA ILE A 38 -6.91 11.85 3.79
C ILE A 38 -6.69 11.00 5.04
N ALA A 39 -5.48 10.99 5.63
CA ALA A 39 -5.21 10.26 6.87
C ALA A 39 -6.06 10.75 8.05
N ASN A 40 -6.46 12.03 8.05
CA ASN A 40 -7.36 12.63 9.02
C ASN A 40 -8.85 12.37 8.70
N GLY A 41 -9.15 11.62 7.64
CA GLY A 41 -10.50 11.22 7.24
C GLY A 41 -11.20 12.19 6.30
N SER A 42 -10.46 13.02 5.56
CA SER A 42 -10.99 13.81 4.44
C SER A 42 -11.65 12.90 3.38
N ASP A 43 -12.61 13.46 2.66
CA ASP A 43 -13.22 12.86 1.45
C ASP A 43 -12.43 13.21 0.17
N GLU A 44 -11.30 13.92 0.28
CA GLU A 44 -10.39 14.11 -0.85
C GLU A 44 -9.75 12.80 -1.31
N LEU A 45 -9.46 12.68 -2.62
CA LEU A 45 -8.87 11.46 -3.20
C LEU A 45 -7.84 11.77 -4.28
N TYR A 46 -6.85 10.90 -4.41
CA TYR A 46 -6.01 10.82 -5.60
C TYR A 46 -6.72 10.04 -6.71
N GLY A 47 -6.59 10.49 -7.95
CA GLY A 47 -7.32 9.92 -9.09
C GLY A 47 -8.82 10.22 -9.06
N GLU A 48 -9.59 9.44 -9.83
CA GLU A 48 -11.06 9.53 -9.90
C GLU A 48 -11.76 8.76 -8.77
N GLY A 49 -11.00 7.98 -7.99
CA GLY A 49 -11.57 7.06 -7.02
C GLY A 49 -12.34 5.90 -7.68
N VAL A 50 -13.02 5.10 -6.86
CA VAL A 50 -13.91 4.01 -7.32
C VAL A 50 -15.26 4.16 -6.60
N PRO A 51 -16.26 4.78 -7.27
CA PRO A 51 -17.55 5.05 -6.65
C PRO A 51 -18.32 3.80 -6.23
N ILE A 52 -19.12 3.95 -5.17
CA ILE A 52 -20.11 2.96 -4.70
C ILE A 52 -21.23 2.71 -5.73
N GLU A 53 -21.43 3.61 -6.69
CA GLU A 53 -22.54 3.49 -7.65
C GLU A 53 -22.20 2.49 -8.76
N HIS A 54 -22.56 1.24 -8.49
CA HIS A 54 -22.96 0.30 -9.53
C HIS A 54 -24.07 0.98 -10.33
N GLY A 55 -23.74 1.54 -11.50
CA GLY A 55 -24.76 1.75 -12.53
C GLY A 55 -25.54 0.44 -12.63
N THR A 56 -26.87 0.52 -12.58
CA THR A 56 -27.80 -0.62 -12.52
C THR A 56 -27.25 -1.79 -13.32
N ASN A 57 -26.54 -2.69 -12.65
CA ASN A 57 -26.07 -3.90 -13.27
C ASN A 57 -27.35 -4.74 -13.35
N PRO A 58 -27.83 -5.11 -14.54
CA PRO A 58 -28.99 -5.99 -14.65
C PRO A 58 -28.77 -7.32 -13.89
N ASP A 59 -27.52 -7.63 -13.53
CA ASP A 59 -27.13 -8.65 -12.58
C ASP A 59 -26.34 -8.08 -11.40
N GLU A 60 -27.03 -7.63 -10.34
CA GLU A 60 -26.50 -7.27 -9.00
C GLU A 60 -25.74 -8.42 -8.29
N ARG A 61 -25.29 -9.44 -9.02
CA ARG A 61 -24.79 -10.70 -8.49
C ARG A 61 -23.34 -10.63 -8.06
N PHE A 62 -22.53 -9.67 -8.50
CA PHE A 62 -21.12 -9.59 -8.07
C PHE A 62 -20.65 -8.13 -8.05
N SER A 63 -20.94 -7.47 -6.94
CA SER A 63 -20.22 -6.28 -6.52
C SER A 63 -19.20 -6.69 -5.45
N SER A 64 -17.93 -6.51 -5.74
CA SER A 64 -16.98 -6.07 -4.71
C SER A 64 -16.26 -4.86 -5.29
N GLY A 65 -15.75 -4.01 -4.41
CA GLY A 65 -15.37 -2.67 -4.75
C GLY A 65 -15.48 -1.87 -3.47
N GLY A 66 -14.36 -1.69 -2.78
CA GLY A 66 -14.29 -0.93 -1.56
C GLY A 66 -14.77 0.50 -1.81
N VAL A 67 -15.31 1.13 -0.78
CA VAL A 67 -15.73 2.53 -0.87
C VAL A 67 -14.53 3.40 -1.16
N ASP A 68 -14.75 4.33 -2.08
CA ASP A 68 -13.93 5.43 -2.61
C ASP A 68 -12.79 5.98 -1.74
N HIS A 69 -12.83 5.86 -0.41
CA HIS A 69 -11.84 6.46 0.48
C HIS A 69 -11.10 5.49 1.39
N THR A 70 -11.57 4.26 1.60
CA THR A 70 -11.05 3.44 2.71
C THR A 70 -9.64 2.88 2.42
N HIS A 71 -9.35 2.43 1.19
CA HIS A 71 -7.99 2.01 0.84
C HIS A 71 -7.00 3.17 0.91
N GLN A 72 -7.32 4.31 0.31
CA GLN A 72 -6.52 5.54 0.44
C GLN A 72 -6.36 5.98 1.90
N TYR A 73 -7.41 5.90 2.73
CA TYR A 73 -7.33 6.21 4.16
C TYR A 73 -6.31 5.34 4.90
N ILE A 74 -6.33 4.03 4.65
CA ILE A 74 -5.40 3.07 5.26
C ILE A 74 -3.96 3.40 4.84
N VAL A 75 -3.74 3.59 3.54
CA VAL A 75 -2.41 3.91 2.97
C VAL A 75 -1.89 5.26 3.46
N ALA A 76 -2.74 6.29 3.50
CA ALA A 76 -2.38 7.61 4.00
C ALA A 76 -1.97 7.57 5.48
N ASN A 77 -2.68 6.80 6.31
CA ASN A 77 -2.28 6.57 7.69
C ASN A 77 -0.94 5.83 7.77
N ALA A 78 -0.71 4.82 6.94
CA ALA A 78 0.57 4.12 6.91
C ALA A 78 1.74 5.03 6.51
N LEU A 79 1.55 5.90 5.51
CA LEU A 79 2.53 6.92 5.12
C LEU A 79 2.82 7.91 6.26
N LYS A 80 1.76 8.42 6.91
CA LYS A 80 1.86 9.34 8.05
C LYS A 80 2.62 8.71 9.21
N ILE A 81 2.31 7.46 9.55
CA ILE A 81 2.97 6.71 10.63
C ILE A 81 4.45 6.44 10.28
N LEU A 82 4.75 6.02 9.05
CA LEU A 82 6.14 5.81 8.64
C LEU A 82 6.97 7.09 8.66
N SER A 83 6.41 8.19 8.16
CA SER A 83 7.06 9.50 8.22
C SER A 83 7.34 9.92 9.66
N ASN A 84 6.39 9.69 10.57
CA ASN A 84 6.55 9.99 12.00
C ASN A 84 7.61 9.11 12.67
N ASP A 85 7.58 7.80 12.41
CA ASP A 85 8.37 6.82 13.16
C ASP A 85 9.76 6.53 12.59
N LYS A 86 9.97 6.81 11.30
CA LYS A 86 11.21 6.49 10.56
C LYS A 86 11.82 7.70 9.85
N GLY A 87 11.12 8.84 9.83
CA GLY A 87 11.50 10.01 9.05
C GLY A 87 11.12 9.88 7.57
N ASN A 88 11.52 10.88 6.80
CA ASN A 88 11.13 10.99 5.41
C ASN A 88 11.93 10.01 4.53
N SER A 89 11.26 9.46 3.52
CA SER A 89 11.85 8.59 2.51
C SER A 89 11.35 8.95 1.11
N ALA A 90 11.66 8.11 0.11
CA ALA A 90 11.08 8.21 -1.22
C ALA A 90 9.54 8.24 -1.24
N PHE A 91 8.88 7.74 -0.18
CA PHE A 91 7.42 7.79 -0.05
C PHE A 91 6.86 9.20 0.15
N ASN A 92 7.64 10.13 0.71
CA ASN A 92 7.16 11.46 1.05
C ASN A 92 7.13 12.42 -0.15
N GLY A 93 7.73 12.07 -1.28
CA GLY A 93 7.71 12.92 -2.46
C GLY A 93 6.33 12.95 -3.11
N GLU A 94 5.82 14.15 -3.42
CA GLU A 94 4.48 14.41 -4.00
C GLU A 94 4.09 13.41 -5.10
N LEU A 95 4.98 13.20 -6.07
CA LEU A 95 4.76 12.28 -7.20
C LEU A 95 4.68 10.81 -6.77
N ASN A 96 5.53 10.39 -5.83
CA ASN A 96 5.56 8.99 -5.40
C ASN A 96 4.34 8.67 -4.54
N SER A 97 3.97 9.57 -3.62
CA SER A 97 2.75 9.42 -2.84
C SER A 97 1.51 9.46 -3.70
N SER A 98 1.44 10.33 -4.72
CA SER A 98 0.25 10.39 -5.59
C SER A 98 0.06 9.10 -6.38
N ILE A 99 1.14 8.55 -6.95
CA ILE A 99 1.10 7.26 -7.67
C ILE A 99 0.68 6.14 -6.74
N LEU A 100 1.25 6.07 -5.53
CA LEU A 100 0.95 5.01 -4.57
C LEU A 100 -0.53 5.09 -4.12
N MET A 101 -0.99 6.29 -3.79
CA MET A 101 -2.37 6.56 -3.36
C MET A 101 -3.39 6.28 -4.47
N GLU A 102 -3.13 6.66 -5.73
CA GLU A 102 -4.03 6.35 -6.84
C GLU A 102 -4.01 4.84 -7.18
N ALA A 103 -2.84 4.22 -7.13
CA ALA A 103 -2.69 2.80 -7.48
C ALA A 103 -3.35 1.85 -6.47
N THR A 104 -3.62 2.29 -5.23
CA THR A 104 -4.31 1.47 -4.24
C THR A 104 -5.79 1.27 -4.50
N ASP A 105 -6.42 2.09 -5.35
CA ASP A 105 -7.82 1.90 -5.76
C ASP A 105 -7.93 1.21 -7.12
N TRP A 106 -6.83 1.21 -7.89
CA TRP A 106 -6.79 0.66 -9.24
C TRP A 106 -7.36 -0.77 -9.37
N PRO A 107 -7.12 -1.72 -8.44
CA PRO A 107 -7.63 -3.07 -8.58
C PRO A 107 -9.15 -3.22 -8.65
N ASP A 108 -9.88 -2.30 -8.03
CA ASP A 108 -11.36 -2.30 -7.98
C ASP A 108 -12.00 -1.65 -9.21
N LYS A 109 -11.25 -0.85 -9.98
CA LYS A 109 -11.77 -0.19 -11.17
C LYS A 109 -12.16 -1.24 -12.22
N LEU A 110 -13.41 -1.17 -12.68
CA LEU A 110 -13.98 -2.11 -13.63
C LEU A 110 -13.09 -2.30 -14.87
N GLY A 111 -12.77 -3.56 -15.18
CA GLY A 111 -11.90 -3.92 -16.31
C GLY A 111 -10.43 -4.11 -15.95
N ASN A 112 -10.03 -3.80 -14.71
CA ASN A 112 -8.71 -4.12 -14.18
C ASN A 112 -8.71 -5.53 -13.56
N GLU A 113 -8.43 -5.65 -12.26
CA GLU A 113 -8.31 -6.93 -11.56
C GLU A 113 -9.62 -7.37 -10.90
N THR A 114 -10.74 -7.06 -11.56
CA THR A 114 -12.09 -7.42 -11.12
C THR A 114 -12.52 -8.84 -11.51
N ASP A 115 -11.61 -9.64 -12.09
CA ASP A 115 -11.80 -11.07 -12.40
C ASP A 115 -13.10 -11.39 -13.16
N ALA A 116 -13.29 -10.74 -14.32
CA ALA A 116 -14.53 -10.82 -15.10
C ALA A 116 -15.78 -10.42 -14.30
N GLY A 117 -15.63 -9.48 -13.38
CA GLY A 117 -16.67 -8.99 -12.48
C GLY A 117 -16.89 -9.85 -11.23
N THR A 118 -16.14 -10.94 -11.04
CA THR A 118 -16.27 -11.82 -9.86
C THR A 118 -15.45 -11.36 -8.66
N PHE A 119 -14.41 -10.56 -8.92
CA PHE A 119 -13.41 -10.12 -7.96
C PHE A 119 -12.78 -11.24 -7.13
N ALA A 120 -12.74 -12.47 -7.66
CA ALA A 120 -12.28 -13.62 -6.88
C ALA A 120 -10.84 -13.44 -6.37
N GLY A 121 -9.98 -12.72 -7.09
CA GLY A 121 -8.63 -12.41 -6.65
C GLY A 121 -8.52 -11.41 -5.49
N HIS A 122 -9.63 -10.82 -5.02
CA HIS A 122 -9.73 -9.97 -3.82
C HIS A 122 -10.01 -10.77 -2.56
N PHE A 123 -10.29 -12.06 -2.68
CA PHE A 123 -10.64 -12.92 -1.54
C PHE A 123 -9.52 -13.92 -1.23
N TYR A 124 -9.40 -14.28 0.04
CA TYR A 124 -8.49 -15.32 0.49
C TYR A 124 -8.92 -15.86 1.85
N ASP A 125 -9.36 -17.12 1.91
CA ASP A 125 -9.58 -17.80 3.17
C ASP A 125 -8.28 -18.45 3.67
N PRO A 126 -7.74 -18.04 4.84
CA PRO A 126 -6.50 -18.57 5.39
C PRO A 126 -6.58 -20.05 5.81
N ASP A 127 -7.76 -20.60 6.05
CA ASP A 127 -7.91 -22.02 6.44
C ASP A 127 -7.83 -22.95 5.22
N THR A 128 -8.31 -22.49 4.06
CA THR A 128 -8.34 -23.30 2.83
C THR A 128 -7.26 -22.92 1.83
N GLY A 129 -6.69 -21.73 1.97
CA GLY A 129 -5.75 -21.12 1.04
C GLY A 129 -6.39 -20.76 -0.32
N LYS A 130 -7.70 -20.52 -0.36
CA LYS A 130 -8.48 -20.33 -1.59
C LYS A 130 -9.37 -19.09 -1.55
N ASN A 131 -9.65 -18.53 -2.71
CA ASN A 131 -10.71 -17.53 -2.88
C ASN A 131 -12.11 -18.18 -2.90
N TRP A 132 -13.15 -17.36 -3.05
CA TRP A 132 -14.55 -17.80 -2.99
C TRP A 132 -14.97 -18.69 -4.17
N LEU A 133 -14.25 -18.65 -5.30
CA LEU A 133 -14.39 -19.59 -6.42
C LEU A 133 -13.64 -20.92 -6.18
N GLY A 134 -12.99 -21.09 -5.02
CA GLY A 134 -12.23 -22.30 -4.67
C GLY A 134 -10.86 -22.39 -5.34
N GLN A 135 -10.36 -21.29 -5.92
CA GLN A 135 -9.07 -21.22 -6.61
C GLN A 135 -7.95 -20.87 -5.61
N LYS A 136 -6.76 -21.42 -5.83
CA LYS A 136 -5.55 -21.04 -5.07
C LYS A 136 -4.82 -19.82 -5.64
N SER A 137 -5.17 -19.40 -6.85
CA SER A 137 -4.64 -18.20 -7.51
C SER A 137 -5.56 -17.82 -8.68
N PRO A 138 -5.80 -16.52 -8.93
CA PRO A 138 -5.43 -15.42 -8.05
C PRO A 138 -6.24 -15.42 -6.74
N THR A 139 -5.60 -15.03 -5.64
CA THR A 139 -6.18 -14.69 -4.33
C THR A 139 -5.55 -13.39 -3.85
N ALA A 140 -6.17 -12.69 -2.89
CA ALA A 140 -5.62 -11.43 -2.38
C ALA A 140 -4.20 -11.62 -1.86
N ARG A 141 -3.94 -12.73 -1.16
CA ARG A 141 -2.59 -13.11 -0.71
C ARG A 141 -1.61 -13.23 -1.87
N THR A 142 -1.94 -14.00 -2.91
CA THR A 142 -1.01 -14.19 -4.04
C THR A 142 -0.76 -12.89 -4.81
N ARG A 143 -1.76 -12.00 -4.90
CA ARG A 143 -1.61 -10.70 -5.55
C ARG A 143 -0.75 -9.75 -4.71
N ALA A 144 -0.99 -9.66 -3.40
CA ALA A 144 -0.13 -8.89 -2.50
C ALA A 144 1.34 -9.35 -2.60
N GLU A 145 1.61 -10.67 -2.56
CA GLU A 145 2.97 -11.19 -2.70
C GLU A 145 3.59 -10.88 -4.08
N SER A 146 2.83 -11.02 -5.16
CA SER A 146 3.29 -10.71 -6.53
C SER A 146 3.61 -9.23 -6.71
N TYR A 147 2.73 -8.33 -6.24
CA TYR A 147 2.91 -6.90 -6.33
C TYR A 147 4.07 -6.40 -5.45
N PHE A 148 4.29 -7.01 -4.28
CA PHE A 148 5.48 -6.73 -3.47
C PHE A 148 6.76 -6.98 -4.26
N GLN A 149 6.88 -8.17 -4.85
CA GLN A 149 8.06 -8.54 -5.62
C GLN A 149 8.23 -7.68 -6.87
N ALA A 150 7.13 -7.36 -7.57
CA ALA A 150 7.14 -6.48 -8.72
C ALA A 150 7.60 -5.05 -8.36
N ALA A 151 7.16 -4.53 -7.20
CA ALA A 151 7.60 -3.24 -6.70
C ALA A 151 9.10 -3.24 -6.39
N VAL A 152 9.60 -4.26 -5.67
CA VAL A 152 11.03 -4.40 -5.35
C VAL A 152 11.87 -4.47 -6.63
N ASN A 153 11.44 -5.27 -7.61
CA ASN A 153 12.15 -5.42 -8.88
C ASN A 153 12.18 -4.12 -9.68
N ALA A 154 11.05 -3.41 -9.77
CA ALA A 154 10.97 -2.13 -10.46
C ALA A 154 11.88 -1.09 -9.81
N TYR A 155 11.89 -1.01 -8.47
CA TYR A 155 12.74 -0.05 -7.76
C TYR A 155 14.23 -0.35 -7.98
N ARG A 156 14.63 -1.63 -7.90
CA ARG A 156 16.02 -2.06 -8.17
C ARG A 156 16.44 -1.82 -9.62
N ALA A 157 15.50 -1.80 -10.56
CA ALA A 157 15.73 -1.44 -11.95
C ALA A 157 15.79 0.09 -12.19
N GLY A 158 15.56 0.91 -11.16
CA GLY A 158 15.53 2.37 -11.24
C GLY A 158 14.18 2.96 -11.65
N ASP A 159 13.15 2.12 -11.86
CA ASP A 159 11.80 2.57 -12.18
C ASP A 159 10.98 2.78 -10.90
N VAL A 160 11.23 3.93 -10.27
CA VAL A 160 10.60 4.30 -8.99
C VAL A 160 9.08 4.47 -9.15
N GLN A 161 8.61 5.00 -10.28
CA GLN A 161 7.17 5.23 -10.50
C GLN A 161 6.42 3.91 -10.63
N LEU A 162 6.95 2.95 -11.42
CA LEU A 162 6.38 1.61 -11.50
C LEU A 162 6.46 0.90 -10.15
N ALA A 163 7.53 1.12 -9.37
CA ALA A 163 7.64 0.57 -8.03
C ALA A 163 6.52 1.08 -7.10
N MET A 164 6.27 2.39 -7.08
CA MET A 164 5.17 2.97 -6.28
C MET A 164 3.80 2.50 -6.76
N SER A 165 3.60 2.37 -8.07
CA SER A 165 2.34 1.86 -8.63
C SER A 165 2.10 0.40 -8.23
N ASN A 166 3.11 -0.47 -8.38
CA ASN A 166 3.01 -1.86 -7.95
C ASN A 166 2.83 -1.97 -6.43
N LEU A 167 3.54 -1.14 -5.65
CA LEU A 167 3.40 -1.14 -4.20
C LEU A 167 1.98 -0.74 -3.78
N GLY A 168 1.40 0.31 -4.38
CA GLY A 168 0.02 0.74 -4.14
C GLY A 168 -1.01 -0.35 -4.49
N LYS A 169 -0.86 -1.02 -5.64
CA LYS A 169 -1.71 -2.18 -5.96
C LYS A 169 -1.54 -3.31 -4.94
N GLY A 170 -0.34 -3.50 -4.41
CA GLY A 170 -0.10 -4.43 -3.32
C GLY A 170 -0.82 -4.05 -2.03
N THR A 171 -0.80 -2.77 -1.64
CA THR A 171 -1.48 -2.29 -0.41
C THR A 171 -2.98 -2.46 -0.48
N HIS A 172 -3.58 -2.40 -1.67
CA HIS A 172 -4.98 -2.75 -1.89
C HIS A 172 -5.31 -4.14 -1.34
N TYR A 173 -4.61 -5.17 -1.84
CA TYR A 173 -4.84 -6.55 -1.42
C TYR A 173 -4.44 -6.81 0.04
N VAL A 174 -3.46 -6.07 0.56
CA VAL A 174 -3.15 -6.10 2.00
C VAL A 174 -4.36 -5.62 2.80
N SER A 175 -5.03 -4.56 2.37
CA SER A 175 -6.27 -4.09 3.00
C SER A 175 -7.41 -5.10 2.89
N ASP A 176 -7.62 -5.73 1.73
CA ASP A 176 -8.63 -6.79 1.57
C ASP A 176 -8.40 -7.96 2.53
N LEU A 177 -7.15 -8.38 2.71
CA LEU A 177 -6.79 -9.43 3.65
C LEU A 177 -7.12 -9.07 5.11
N ASN A 178 -7.34 -7.79 5.40
CA ASN A 178 -7.76 -7.31 6.71
C ASN A 178 -9.28 -7.12 6.83
N GLU A 179 -10.02 -7.27 5.72
CA GLU A 179 -11.48 -7.17 5.70
C GLU A 179 -12.10 -8.56 6.04
N PRO A 180 -13.00 -8.65 7.04
CA PRO A 180 -13.52 -9.94 7.52
C PRO A 180 -14.27 -10.80 6.50
N HIS A 181 -15.01 -10.20 5.57
CA HIS A 181 -15.72 -10.88 4.50
C HIS A 181 -14.76 -11.41 3.42
N HIS A 182 -13.78 -10.60 3.00
CA HIS A 182 -12.73 -10.99 2.06
C HIS A 182 -11.90 -12.18 2.60
N ALA A 183 -11.58 -12.17 3.89
CA ALA A 183 -10.86 -13.25 4.57
C ALA A 183 -11.71 -14.51 4.84
N SER A 184 -13.02 -14.44 4.59
CA SER A 184 -13.97 -15.52 4.88
C SER A 184 -14.75 -16.01 3.65
N ASN A 185 -14.40 -15.52 2.45
CA ASN A 185 -15.12 -15.81 1.21
C ASN A 185 -16.63 -15.48 1.30
N LEU A 186 -16.98 -14.44 2.06
CA LEU A 186 -18.35 -13.91 2.16
C LEU A 186 -18.51 -12.81 1.13
N THR A 187 -19.29 -13.04 0.09
CA THR A 187 -19.51 -12.09 -1.01
C THR A 187 -20.75 -11.23 -0.75
N ALA A 188 -20.96 -10.19 -1.55
CA ALA A 188 -22.18 -9.39 -1.51
C ALA A 188 -23.47 -10.20 -1.78
N VAL A 189 -23.36 -11.41 -2.38
CA VAL A 189 -24.52 -12.28 -2.67
C VAL A 189 -25.02 -13.03 -1.44
N ASN A 190 -24.10 -13.43 -0.57
CA ASN A 190 -24.39 -14.38 0.51
C ASN A 190 -24.17 -13.79 1.90
N SER A 191 -23.93 -12.49 2.00
CA SER A 191 -23.66 -11.80 3.26
C SER A 191 -24.02 -10.32 3.18
N ASN A 192 -23.76 -9.58 4.27
CA ASN A 192 -23.91 -8.13 4.40
C ASN A 192 -22.66 -7.34 3.97
N HIS A 193 -21.73 -7.96 3.22
CA HIS A 193 -20.45 -7.40 2.77
C HIS A 193 -20.52 -5.90 2.42
N SER A 194 -21.28 -5.53 1.39
CA SER A 194 -21.35 -4.13 0.93
C SER A 194 -21.94 -3.18 1.98
N ALA A 195 -22.79 -3.66 2.89
CA ALA A 195 -23.33 -2.84 3.97
C ALA A 195 -22.27 -2.57 5.05
N PHE A 196 -21.44 -3.55 5.36
CA PHE A 196 -20.33 -3.40 6.30
C PHE A 196 -19.28 -2.43 5.78
N GLU A 197 -18.82 -2.58 4.52
CA GLU A 197 -17.84 -1.66 3.93
C GLU A 197 -18.36 -0.22 3.86
N LYS A 198 -19.62 -0.02 3.46
CA LYS A 198 -20.29 1.30 3.50
C LYS A 198 -20.33 1.90 4.91
N TYR A 199 -20.51 1.07 5.94
CA TYR A 199 -20.46 1.54 7.32
C TYR A 199 -19.04 1.93 7.72
N VAL A 200 -18.06 1.07 7.42
CA VAL A 200 -16.65 1.30 7.74
C VAL A 200 -16.18 2.61 7.13
N ASP A 201 -16.48 2.85 5.85
CA ASP A 201 -16.06 4.07 5.16
C ASP A 201 -16.62 5.34 5.79
N LYS A 202 -17.92 5.38 6.08
CA LYS A 202 -18.57 6.54 6.73
C LYS A 202 -17.99 6.84 8.11
N ASN A 203 -17.47 5.82 8.79
CA ASN A 203 -16.96 5.91 10.16
C ASN A 203 -15.42 5.90 10.22
N ARG A 204 -14.71 5.83 9.08
CA ARG A 204 -13.26 5.62 9.00
C ARG A 204 -12.44 6.63 9.80
N LYS A 205 -12.88 7.89 9.83
CA LYS A 205 -12.26 8.97 10.63
C LYS A 205 -12.18 8.68 12.14
N SER A 206 -12.96 7.72 12.65
CA SER A 206 -12.92 7.31 14.05
C SER A 206 -11.91 6.19 14.33
N TYR A 207 -11.38 5.52 13.30
CA TYR A 207 -10.50 4.34 13.42
C TYR A 207 -9.01 4.72 13.43
N THR A 208 -8.66 5.68 14.26
CA THR A 208 -7.31 6.26 14.31
C THR A 208 -6.30 5.34 15.02
N ILE A 209 -5.01 5.51 14.68
CA ILE A 209 -3.90 4.94 15.45
C ILE A 209 -3.39 6.00 16.44
N ALA A 210 -3.37 5.65 17.72
CA ALA A 210 -2.94 6.56 18.78
C ALA A 210 -1.50 7.06 18.53
N GLY A 211 -1.33 8.39 18.54
CA GLY A 211 -0.03 9.03 18.32
C GLY A 211 0.49 8.96 16.87
N ASN A 212 -0.27 8.40 15.92
CA ASN A 212 0.21 8.10 14.57
C ASN A 212 1.56 7.37 14.60
N SER A 213 1.69 6.39 15.50
CA SER A 213 2.96 5.71 15.77
C SER A 213 2.73 4.24 16.17
N PHE A 214 3.71 3.40 15.85
CA PHE A 214 3.79 2.01 16.30
C PHE A 214 5.06 1.73 17.09
N GLY A 215 4.97 0.79 18.03
CA GLY A 215 6.14 0.27 18.74
C GLY A 215 7.12 -0.46 17.82
N SER A 216 8.38 -0.56 18.25
CA SER A 216 9.46 -1.23 17.51
C SER A 216 9.16 -2.70 17.15
N SER A 217 8.29 -3.37 17.90
CA SER A 217 7.85 -4.74 17.63
C SER A 217 7.14 -4.86 16.29
N VAL A 218 6.30 -3.90 15.88
CA VAL A 218 5.59 -3.91 14.60
C VAL A 218 6.58 -3.96 13.44
N TYR A 219 7.62 -3.13 13.49
CA TYR A 219 8.70 -3.07 12.50
C TYR A 219 9.61 -4.29 12.55
N THR A 220 9.89 -4.82 13.73
CA THR A 220 10.67 -6.05 13.89
C THR A 220 9.94 -7.24 13.25
N THR A 221 8.63 -7.35 13.47
CA THR A 221 7.78 -8.35 12.82
C THR A 221 7.80 -8.21 11.30
N ALA A 222 7.72 -6.98 10.76
CA ALA A 222 7.79 -6.74 9.32
C ALA A 222 9.08 -7.31 8.68
N LEU A 223 10.22 -7.18 9.36
CA LEU A 223 11.51 -7.66 8.85
C LEU A 223 11.71 -9.16 9.04
N ASN A 224 11.28 -9.71 10.17
CA ASN A 224 11.51 -11.10 10.52
C ASN A 224 10.47 -12.08 9.94
N THR A 225 9.39 -11.56 9.36
CA THR A 225 8.30 -12.37 8.79
C THR A 225 8.33 -12.30 7.27
N SER A 226 8.11 -13.42 6.59
CA SER A 226 7.97 -13.42 5.12
C SER A 226 6.73 -12.60 4.71
N THR A 227 6.72 -12.05 3.50
CA THR A 227 5.55 -11.29 3.00
C THR A 227 4.29 -12.15 3.02
N GLY A 228 4.37 -13.41 2.57
CA GLY A 228 3.24 -14.33 2.58
C GLY A 228 2.73 -14.67 4.00
N ASP A 229 3.61 -14.78 5.00
CA ASP A 229 3.18 -15.06 6.38
C ASP A 229 2.56 -13.83 7.06
N LEU A 230 2.99 -12.60 6.69
CA LEU A 230 2.29 -11.38 7.09
C LEU A 230 0.87 -11.38 6.51
N MET A 231 0.72 -11.69 5.21
CA MET A 231 -0.58 -11.74 4.53
C MET A 231 -1.49 -12.82 5.11
N TYR A 232 -0.93 -14.00 5.41
CA TYR A 232 -1.65 -15.08 6.10
C TYR A 232 -2.16 -14.62 7.48
N SER A 233 -1.30 -13.97 8.26
CA SER A 233 -1.63 -13.52 9.61
C SER A 233 -2.71 -12.43 9.61
N ALA A 234 -2.66 -11.51 8.64
CA ALA A 234 -3.70 -10.51 8.41
C ALA A 234 -5.06 -11.17 8.13
N ALA A 235 -5.11 -12.09 7.15
CA ALA A 235 -6.33 -12.82 6.84
C ALA A 235 -6.85 -13.64 8.03
N LYS A 236 -5.95 -14.24 8.82
CA LYS A 236 -6.35 -15.01 10.01
C LYS A 236 -6.96 -14.11 11.09
N HIS A 237 -6.41 -12.91 11.28
CA HIS A 237 -6.98 -11.90 12.16
C HIS A 237 -8.38 -11.48 11.69
N ALA A 238 -8.50 -11.07 10.42
CA ALA A 238 -9.75 -10.61 9.83
C ALA A 238 -10.85 -11.68 9.85
N LYS A 239 -10.52 -12.93 9.52
CA LYS A 239 -11.46 -14.06 9.61
C LYS A 239 -12.02 -14.24 11.03
N GLY A 240 -11.21 -13.97 12.06
CA GLY A 240 -11.65 -14.00 13.45
C GLY A 240 -12.77 -12.99 13.77
N LEU A 241 -12.91 -11.93 12.97
CA LEU A 241 -13.91 -10.87 13.13
C LEU A 241 -15.19 -11.14 12.30
N ALA A 242 -15.21 -12.17 11.45
CA ALA A 242 -16.28 -12.37 10.47
C ALA A 242 -17.68 -12.56 11.08
N ALA A 243 -17.77 -13.15 12.26
CA ALA A 243 -19.05 -13.32 12.96
C ALA A 243 -19.62 -11.98 13.47
N ASP A 244 -18.76 -11.02 13.80
CA ASP A 244 -19.17 -9.70 14.31
C ASP A 244 -19.35 -8.71 13.17
N ALA A 245 -18.57 -8.83 12.09
CA ALA A 245 -18.76 -8.08 10.86
C ALA A 245 -20.11 -8.39 10.19
N GLN A 246 -20.70 -9.56 10.46
CA GLN A 246 -22.04 -9.94 9.97
C GLN A 246 -23.22 -9.41 10.81
N LYS A 247 -22.96 -8.65 11.89
CA LYS A 247 -24.01 -8.11 12.77
C LYS A 247 -23.86 -6.60 12.86
N GLU A 248 -24.89 -5.87 12.45
CA GLU A 248 -24.90 -4.39 12.47
C GLU A 248 -24.57 -3.81 13.85
N SER A 249 -25.03 -4.45 14.93
CA SER A 249 -24.75 -4.06 16.31
C SER A 249 -23.25 -4.09 16.70
N SER A 250 -22.41 -4.79 15.94
CA SER A 250 -20.97 -4.90 16.17
C SER A 250 -20.12 -4.31 15.04
N TYR A 251 -20.71 -3.60 14.08
CA TYR A 251 -19.98 -2.99 12.98
C TYR A 251 -18.86 -2.06 13.42
N ASP A 252 -19.08 -1.15 14.40
CA ASP A 252 -18.01 -0.27 14.88
C ASP A 252 -16.83 -1.07 15.45
N SER A 253 -17.12 -2.07 16.28
CA SER A 253 -16.07 -2.87 16.92
C SER A 253 -15.27 -3.71 15.91
N ALA A 254 -15.96 -4.37 14.97
CA ALA A 254 -15.33 -5.15 13.92
C ALA A 254 -14.56 -4.26 12.93
N GLY A 255 -15.18 -3.15 12.50
CA GLY A 255 -14.58 -2.16 11.60
C GLY A 255 -13.34 -1.50 12.19
N ARG A 256 -13.39 -1.10 13.46
CA ARG A 256 -12.24 -0.54 14.18
C ARG A 256 -11.07 -1.51 14.26
N GLN A 257 -11.32 -2.76 14.64
CA GLN A 257 -10.26 -3.78 14.72
C GLN A 257 -9.68 -4.09 13.33
N SER A 258 -10.55 -4.26 12.33
CA SER A 258 -10.15 -4.52 10.95
C SER A 258 -9.31 -3.39 10.36
N VAL A 259 -9.78 -2.14 10.41
CA VAL A 259 -9.08 -0.98 9.81
C VAL A 259 -7.79 -0.67 10.56
N GLN A 260 -7.76 -0.73 11.90
CA GLN A 260 -6.53 -0.49 12.65
C GLN A 260 -5.47 -1.58 12.35
N HIS A 261 -5.90 -2.84 12.21
CA HIS A 261 -4.99 -3.92 11.81
C HIS A 261 -4.55 -3.80 10.34
N ALA A 262 -5.42 -3.30 9.45
CA ALA A 262 -5.07 -2.97 8.07
C ALA A 262 -3.99 -1.89 8.00
N ILE A 263 -4.14 -0.78 8.75
CA ILE A 263 -3.13 0.28 8.85
C ILE A 263 -1.80 -0.31 9.33
N GLN A 264 -1.81 -1.12 10.40
CA GLN A 264 -0.60 -1.77 10.90
C GLN A 264 0.05 -2.67 9.83
N THR A 265 -0.73 -3.52 9.16
CA THR A 265 -0.22 -4.48 8.18
C THR A 265 0.32 -3.77 6.93
N VAL A 266 -0.36 -2.73 6.46
CA VAL A 266 0.11 -1.88 5.35
C VAL A 266 1.39 -1.14 5.74
N THR A 267 1.49 -0.60 6.97
CA THR A 267 2.74 -0.02 7.49
C THR A 267 3.87 -1.04 7.50
N GLN A 268 3.62 -2.29 7.93
CA GLN A 268 4.62 -3.36 7.91
C GLN A 268 5.05 -3.71 6.49
N TYR A 269 4.09 -3.85 5.58
CA TYR A 269 4.32 -4.15 4.18
C TYR A 269 5.16 -3.09 3.48
N MET A 270 4.81 -1.81 3.64
CA MET A 270 5.57 -0.68 3.10
C MET A 270 6.95 -0.51 3.75
N TYR A 271 7.06 -0.71 5.07
CA TYR A 271 8.36 -0.66 5.76
C TYR A 271 9.29 -1.78 5.27
N LYS A 272 8.75 -3.00 5.12
CA LYS A 272 9.50 -4.15 4.60
C LYS A 272 10.04 -3.86 3.20
N PHE A 273 9.20 -3.35 2.31
CA PHE A 273 9.64 -2.88 0.99
C PHE A 273 10.76 -1.85 1.15
N GLY A 274 10.56 -0.84 2.01
CA GLY A 274 11.53 0.23 2.18
C GLY A 274 12.90 -0.24 2.68
N LYS A 275 12.94 -1.21 3.58
CA LYS A 275 14.18 -1.86 4.02
C LYS A 275 14.80 -2.73 2.93
N GLU A 276 14.00 -3.38 2.10
CA GLU A 276 14.48 -4.24 1.02
C GLU A 276 15.08 -3.47 -0.16
N VAL A 277 14.64 -2.23 -0.37
CA VAL A 277 15.14 -1.35 -1.45
C VAL A 277 16.06 -0.23 -0.97
N GLY A 278 16.29 -0.11 0.35
CA GLY A 278 17.26 0.81 0.93
C GLY A 278 16.79 2.26 1.09
N ILE A 279 15.48 2.49 1.29
CA ILE A 279 14.90 3.82 1.57
C ILE A 279 14.58 4.05 3.06
N TYR A 280 14.91 3.08 3.92
CA TYR A 280 14.86 3.15 5.40
C TYR A 280 16.00 2.34 6.02
#